data_AF-A0A110B460-F1
#
_entry.id   AF-A0A110B460-F1
#
_cell.length_a   1.000
_cell.length_b   1.000
_cell.length_c   1.000
_cell.angle_alpha   90.00
_cell.angle_beta   90.00
_cell.angle_gamma   90.00
#
_symmetry.space_group_name_H-M   'P 1'
#
loop_
_entity.id
_entity.type
_entity.pdbx_description
1 polymer ?
#
loop_
_entity_poly.entity_id
_entity_poly.type
_entity_poly.pdbx_seq_one_letter_code
_entity_poly.pdbx_strand_id
1 'polypeptide(L)'
;MKIQEQKIYQLMGVIALFVISMGVSTYINALNKAELHKTRQAEFGNLVFKGKVIHVRFYEFMKSKCYQVCVKLDSAGVKDFSVYNDDDAIKIKDGIATFAAGHLDKTFGPVDSVAVNVNHSGKVFLYYRDKSFIKFDDFSFEHFGMKKSDLNFCF
;
A
#
# COMPACT_ATOMS: atom_id res chain seq x y z
N MET A 1 11.10 21.29 51.86
CA MET A 1 9.94 21.57 50.98
C MET A 1 10.36 22.13 49.61
N LYS A 2 11.04 23.28 49.55
CA LYS A 2 11.45 23.94 48.26
C LYS A 2 12.24 23.06 47.27
N ILE A 3 13.12 22.18 47.76
CA ILE A 3 13.95 21.29 46.91
C ILE A 3 13.09 20.22 46.20
N GLN A 4 11.99 19.76 46.80
CA GLN A 4 11.08 18.81 46.16
C GLN A 4 10.23 19.46 45.09
N GLU A 5 9.72 20.67 45.35
CA GLU A 5 8.97 21.46 44.36
C GLU A 5 9.81 21.75 43.11
N GLN A 6 11.08 22.15 43.29
CA GLN A 6 11.99 22.43 42.17
C GLN A 6 12.26 21.19 41.29
N LYS A 7 12.39 20.00 41.89
CA LYS A 7 12.53 18.73 41.16
C LYS A 7 11.26 18.36 40.39
N ILE A 8 10.08 18.65 40.94
CA ILE A 8 8.79 18.43 40.26
C ILE A 8 8.67 19.34 39.04
N TYR A 9 9.01 20.63 39.15
CA TYR A 9 8.99 21.54 38.01
C TYR A 9 9.99 21.15 36.91
N GLN A 10 11.19 20.68 37.28
CA GLN A 10 12.17 20.16 36.31
C GLN A 10 11.64 18.91 35.59
N LEU A 11 11.04 17.97 36.32
CA LEU A 11 10.45 16.76 35.74
C LEU A 11 9.29 17.10 34.79
N MET A 12 8.39 18.01 35.17
CA MET A 12 7.32 18.49 34.30
C MET A 12 7.86 19.18 33.03
N GLY A 13 8.94 19.95 33.16
CA GLY A 13 9.61 20.58 32.02
C GLY A 13 10.18 19.56 31.03
N VAL A 14 10.81 18.49 31.53
CA VAL A 14 11.34 17.39 30.69
C VAL A 14 10.20 16.63 30.00
N ILE A 15 9.12 16.33 30.72
CA ILE A 15 7.95 15.65 30.14
C ILE A 15 7.29 16.53 29.07
N ALA A 16 7.13 17.83 29.32
CA ALA A 16 6.58 18.76 28.34
C ALA A 16 7.45 18.84 27.06
N LEU A 17 8.76 18.92 27.21
CA LEU A 17 9.71 18.87 26.09
C LEU A 17 9.60 17.57 25.29
N PHE A 18 9.47 16.43 25.99
CA PHE A 18 9.30 15.13 25.34
C PHE A 18 8.01 15.07 24.51
N VAL A 19 6.87 15.49 25.09
CA VAL A 19 5.58 15.54 24.38
C VAL A 19 5.63 16.48 23.17
N ILE A 20 6.24 17.65 23.30
CA ILE A 20 6.43 18.58 22.17
C ILE A 20 7.29 17.95 21.08
N SER A 21 8.41 17.29 21.45
CA SER A 21 9.29 16.64 20.48
C SER A 21 8.60 15.49 19.73
N MET A 22 7.77 14.71 20.42
CA MET A 22 6.94 13.68 19.78
C MET A 22 5.93 14.31 18.82
N GLY A 23 5.24 15.38 19.23
CA GLY A 23 4.27 16.09 18.39
C GLY A 23 4.91 16.71 17.13
N VAL A 24 6.10 17.29 17.26
CA VAL A 24 6.84 17.84 16.12
C VAL A 24 7.32 16.72 15.19
N SER A 25 7.84 15.62 15.74
CA SER A 25 8.30 14.48 14.94
C SER A 25 7.16 13.84 14.16
N THR A 26 6.00 13.61 14.78
CA THR A 26 4.82 13.06 14.09
C THR A 26 4.30 14.00 13.01
N TYR A 27 4.30 15.31 13.27
CA TYR A 27 3.90 16.31 12.28
C TYR A 27 4.85 16.35 11.06
N ILE A 28 6.16 16.38 11.28
CA ILE A 28 7.15 16.34 10.19
C ILE A 28 7.04 15.04 9.39
N ASN A 29 6.88 13.90 10.06
CA ASN A 29 6.70 12.62 9.39
C ASN A 29 5.42 12.59 8.54
N ALA A 30 4.33 13.18 9.03
CA ALA A 30 3.07 13.28 8.27
C ALA A 30 3.23 14.17 7.03
N LEU A 31 3.91 15.32 7.15
CA LEU A 31 4.20 16.20 6.01
C LEU A 31 5.07 15.51 4.96
N ASN A 32 6.16 14.86 5.38
CA ASN A 32 7.05 14.13 4.48
C ASN A 32 6.30 13.02 3.75
N LYS A 33 5.44 12.27 4.46
CA LYS A 33 4.59 11.24 3.83
C LYS A 33 3.65 11.85 2.79
N ALA A 34 2.98 12.95 3.11
CA ALA A 34 2.06 13.61 2.18
C ALA A 34 2.76 14.12 0.91
N GLU A 35 3.96 14.69 1.04
CA GLU A 35 4.76 15.15 -0.10
C GLU A 35 5.27 13.99 -0.97
N LEU A 36 5.69 12.89 -0.33
CA LEU A 36 6.09 11.66 -1.00
C LEU A 36 4.91 11.03 -1.76
N HIS A 37 3.72 10.97 -1.16
CA HIS A 37 2.49 10.52 -1.81
C HIS A 37 2.12 11.38 -3.01
N LYS A 38 2.30 12.71 -2.93
CA LYS A 38 2.02 13.62 -4.04
C LYS A 38 2.97 13.40 -5.22
N THR A 39 4.26 13.20 -4.94
CA THR A 39 5.27 12.88 -5.96
C THR A 39 5.01 11.51 -6.58
N ARG A 40 4.66 10.52 -5.76
CA ARG A 40 4.27 9.18 -6.21
C ARG A 40 3.00 9.19 -7.02
N GLN A 41 1.97 9.95 -6.64
CA GLN A 41 0.77 10.13 -7.47
C GLN A 41 1.10 10.68 -8.86
N ALA A 42 2.19 11.42 -9.05
CA ALA A 42 2.61 11.84 -10.38
C ALA A 42 3.25 10.68 -11.20
N GLU A 43 4.00 9.79 -10.56
CA GLU A 43 4.60 8.60 -11.20
C GLU A 43 3.58 7.47 -11.43
N PHE A 44 2.72 7.22 -10.45
CA PHE A 44 1.67 6.20 -10.43
C PHE A 44 0.37 6.66 -11.07
N GLY A 45 0.04 7.95 -11.05
CA GLY A 45 -1.25 8.48 -11.52
C GLY A 45 -1.49 8.32 -13.02
N ASN A 46 -0.47 7.93 -13.78
CA ASN A 46 -0.58 7.56 -15.19
C ASN A 46 -0.74 6.05 -15.41
N LEU A 47 -0.57 5.25 -14.36
CA LEU A 47 -0.75 3.81 -14.45
C LEU A 47 -2.24 3.50 -14.55
N VAL A 48 -2.67 3.04 -15.72
CA VAL A 48 -4.05 2.64 -16.00
C VAL A 48 -4.00 1.24 -16.59
N PHE A 49 -4.66 0.29 -15.93
CA PHE A 49 -4.79 -1.07 -16.48
C PHE A 49 -6.04 -1.77 -15.98
N LYS A 50 -6.47 -2.77 -16.74
CA LYS A 50 -7.48 -3.75 -16.34
C LYS A 50 -6.97 -5.14 -16.71
N GLY A 51 -7.41 -6.15 -15.99
CA GLY A 51 -7.05 -7.51 -16.35
C GLY A 51 -7.66 -8.56 -15.45
N LYS A 52 -7.48 -9.82 -15.86
CA LYS A 52 -7.92 -11.00 -15.11
C LYS A 52 -6.80 -11.58 -14.27
N VAL A 53 -7.13 -12.01 -13.06
CA VAL A 53 -6.21 -12.77 -12.22
C VAL A 53 -5.99 -14.14 -12.84
N ILE A 54 -4.74 -14.44 -13.18
CA ILE A 54 -4.33 -15.73 -13.76
C ILE A 54 -3.66 -16.64 -12.73
N HIS A 55 -3.11 -16.06 -11.66
CA HIS A 55 -2.47 -16.83 -10.60
C HIS A 55 -2.55 -16.11 -9.26
N VAL A 56 -2.59 -16.89 -8.17
CA VAL A 56 -2.70 -16.41 -6.79
C VAL A 56 -1.74 -17.21 -5.92
N ARG A 57 -1.00 -16.53 -5.04
CA ARG A 57 -0.22 -17.16 -3.98
C ARG A 57 -0.62 -16.60 -2.63
N PHE A 58 -0.88 -17.49 -1.69
CA PHE A 58 -1.20 -17.16 -0.32
C PHE A 58 0.07 -17.13 0.53
N TYR A 59 0.11 -16.21 1.49
CA TYR A 59 1.18 -16.11 2.47
C TYR A 59 0.64 -15.49 3.76
N GLU A 60 1.45 -15.52 4.82
CA GLU A 60 1.06 -14.99 6.12
C GLU A 60 1.87 -13.72 6.44
N PHE A 61 1.19 -12.67 6.87
CA PHE A 61 1.79 -11.43 7.33
C PHE A 61 1.03 -10.93 8.57
N MET A 62 1.77 -10.67 9.66
CA MET A 62 1.19 -10.24 10.94
C MET A 62 0.03 -11.13 11.44
N LYS A 63 0.14 -12.46 11.28
CA LYS A 63 -0.90 -13.47 11.60
C LYS A 63 -2.19 -13.39 10.76
N SER A 64 -2.20 -12.54 9.74
CA SER A 64 -3.27 -12.45 8.76
C SER A 64 -2.89 -13.20 7.49
N LYS A 65 -3.86 -13.90 6.90
CA LYS A 65 -3.69 -14.51 5.58
C LYS A 65 -3.77 -13.41 4.53
N CYS A 66 -2.69 -13.20 3.80
CA CYS A 66 -2.61 -12.28 2.68
C CYS A 66 -2.47 -13.08 1.38
N TYR A 67 -2.66 -12.40 0.26
CA TYR A 67 -2.43 -13.02 -1.04
C TYR A 67 -1.88 -12.02 -2.06
N GLN A 68 -1.00 -12.56 -2.91
CA GLN A 68 -0.48 -11.87 -4.08
C GLN A 68 -1.16 -12.41 -5.33
N VAL A 69 -1.32 -11.55 -6.31
CA VAL A 69 -2.02 -11.85 -7.56
C VAL A 69 -1.11 -11.59 -8.75
N CYS A 70 -1.22 -12.43 -9.76
CA CYS A 70 -0.74 -12.20 -11.12
C CYS A 70 -1.95 -11.81 -11.97
N VAL A 71 -1.97 -10.60 -12.50
CA VAL A 71 -3.06 -10.07 -13.34
C VAL A 71 -2.58 -9.99 -14.77
N LYS A 72 -3.17 -10.75 -15.68
CA LYS A 72 -2.94 -10.61 -17.13
C LYS A 72 -3.72 -9.41 -17.63
N LEU A 73 -3.01 -8.44 -18.19
CA LEU A 73 -3.56 -7.16 -18.59
C LEU A 73 -4.31 -7.28 -19.93
N ASP A 74 -5.48 -6.65 -20.00
CA ASP A 74 -6.32 -6.61 -21.21
C ASP A 74 -5.77 -5.62 -22.25
N SER A 75 -4.98 -4.64 -21.80
CA SER A 75 -4.52 -3.53 -22.62
C SER A 75 -3.17 -3.87 -23.28
N ALA A 76 -3.16 -4.00 -24.61
CA ALA A 76 -1.93 -4.06 -25.39
C ALA A 76 -1.23 -2.68 -25.30
N GLY A 77 -0.15 -2.59 -24.51
CA GLY A 77 0.66 -1.37 -24.43
C GLY A 77 0.96 -0.82 -23.03
N VAL A 78 0.57 -1.51 -21.96
CA VAL A 78 1.08 -1.16 -20.63
C VAL A 78 2.58 -1.46 -20.62
N LYS A 79 3.38 -0.41 -20.45
CA LYS A 79 4.84 -0.52 -20.39
C LYS A 79 5.26 -1.28 -19.14
N ASP A 80 6.42 -1.93 -19.24
CA ASP A 80 7.10 -2.48 -18.06
C ASP A 80 7.26 -1.39 -17.01
N PHE A 81 6.90 -1.73 -15.78
CA PHE A 81 6.84 -0.81 -14.65
C PHE A 81 7.22 -1.59 -13.39
N SER A 82 7.99 -1.00 -12.49
CA SER A 82 8.29 -1.66 -11.23
C SER A 82 8.55 -0.65 -10.14
N VAL A 83 7.80 -0.79 -9.06
CA VAL A 83 8.01 -0.02 -7.83
C VAL A 83 8.01 -1.00 -6.66
N TYR A 84 8.97 -0.79 -5.76
CA TYR A 84 9.06 -1.48 -4.49
C TYR A 84 9.62 -0.51 -3.45
N ASN A 85 8.80 -0.11 -2.50
CA ASN A 85 9.14 0.76 -1.36
C ASN A 85 8.24 0.38 -0.16
N ASP A 86 8.31 1.17 0.92
CA ASP A 86 7.57 0.90 2.18
C ASP A 86 6.05 0.94 2.04
N ASP A 87 5.51 1.57 1.01
CA ASP A 87 4.06 1.76 0.82
C ASP A 87 3.53 1.10 -0.46
N ASP A 88 4.40 0.81 -1.44
CA ASP A 88 4.01 0.28 -2.74
C ASP A 88 4.93 -0.85 -3.22
N ALA A 89 4.34 -1.96 -3.65
CA ALA A 89 4.99 -3.09 -4.28
C ALA A 89 4.16 -3.61 -5.45
N ILE A 90 4.52 -3.16 -6.65
CA ILE A 90 3.94 -3.63 -7.90
C ILE A 90 5.03 -3.79 -8.96
N LYS A 91 4.90 -4.85 -9.77
CA LYS A 91 5.69 -5.03 -10.97
C LYS A 91 4.78 -5.38 -12.13
N ILE A 92 4.92 -4.67 -13.23
CA ILE A 92 4.33 -4.99 -14.52
C ILE A 92 5.47 -5.35 -15.44
N LYS A 93 5.39 -6.54 -16.03
CA LYS A 93 6.33 -6.99 -17.04
C LYS A 93 5.60 -7.94 -17.98
N ASP A 94 5.89 -7.88 -19.28
CA ASP A 94 5.33 -8.82 -20.27
C ASP A 94 3.78 -8.90 -20.25
N GLY A 95 3.12 -7.77 -19.96
CA GLY A 95 1.66 -7.69 -19.87
C GLY A 95 1.04 -8.39 -18.65
N ILE A 96 1.83 -8.67 -17.61
CA ILE A 96 1.37 -9.24 -16.34
C ILE A 96 1.72 -8.27 -15.21
N ALA A 97 0.76 -7.94 -14.36
CA ALA A 97 0.98 -7.20 -13.12
C ALA A 97 1.07 -8.17 -11.93
N THR A 98 2.05 -7.96 -11.05
CA THR A 98 2.27 -8.71 -9.82
C THR A 98 2.25 -7.74 -8.64
N PHE A 99 1.34 -7.95 -7.69
CA PHE A 99 1.23 -7.15 -6.48
C PHE A 99 0.42 -7.90 -5.40
N ALA A 100 0.40 -7.39 -4.18
CA ALA A 100 -0.45 -7.91 -3.10
C ALA A 100 -1.87 -7.35 -3.21
N ALA A 101 -2.87 -8.22 -3.23
CA ALA A 101 -4.27 -7.83 -3.27
C ALA A 101 -4.89 -7.66 -1.85
N GLY A 102 -4.05 -7.75 -0.82
CA GLY A 102 -4.41 -7.52 0.58
C GLY A 102 -4.73 -8.80 1.35
N HIS A 103 -5.53 -8.63 2.40
CA HIS A 103 -5.98 -9.71 3.27
C HIS A 103 -7.04 -10.57 2.59
N LEU A 104 -6.97 -11.88 2.79
CA LEU A 104 -7.96 -12.82 2.27
C LEU A 104 -9.25 -12.70 3.08
N ASP A 105 -10.31 -12.21 2.44
CA ASP A 105 -11.66 -12.32 2.97
C ASP A 105 -12.17 -13.75 2.76
N LYS A 106 -12.62 -14.41 3.85
CA LYS A 106 -13.14 -15.78 3.81
C LYS A 106 -14.46 -15.88 3.02
N THR A 107 -15.20 -14.78 2.92
CA THR A 107 -16.51 -14.69 2.27
C THR A 107 -16.34 -14.62 0.75
N PHE A 108 -15.48 -13.74 0.28
CA PHE A 108 -15.30 -13.46 -1.15
C PHE A 108 -14.22 -14.32 -1.81
N GLY A 109 -13.27 -14.84 -1.02
CA GLY A 109 -12.11 -15.56 -1.54
C GLY A 109 -11.13 -14.63 -2.28
N PRO A 110 -10.28 -15.17 -3.18
CA PRO A 110 -9.37 -14.34 -3.95
C PRO A 110 -10.12 -13.58 -5.05
N VAL A 111 -9.62 -12.38 -5.35
CA VAL A 111 -10.10 -11.56 -6.47
C VAL A 111 -9.97 -12.28 -7.81
N ASP A 112 -10.93 -12.05 -8.70
CA ASP A 112 -11.01 -12.64 -10.05
C ASP A 112 -10.47 -11.69 -11.13
N SER A 113 -10.73 -10.39 -11.01
CA SER A 113 -10.21 -9.37 -11.91
C SER A 113 -9.96 -8.04 -11.21
N VAL A 114 -9.11 -7.22 -11.82
CA VAL A 114 -8.63 -5.98 -11.23
C VAL A 114 -8.79 -4.86 -12.25
N ALA A 115 -9.20 -3.68 -11.78
CA ALA A 115 -9.18 -2.46 -12.56
C ALA A 115 -8.50 -1.33 -11.78
N VAL A 116 -7.51 -0.70 -12.39
CA VAL A 116 -6.63 0.28 -11.75
C VAL A 116 -6.72 1.59 -12.53
N ASN A 117 -7.04 2.66 -11.80
CA ASN A 117 -7.09 4.04 -12.28
C ASN A 117 -7.93 4.25 -13.55
N VAL A 118 -8.99 3.45 -13.72
CA VAL A 118 -9.88 3.55 -14.87
C VAL A 118 -10.50 4.94 -14.89
N ASN A 119 -10.50 5.58 -16.06
CA ASN A 119 -10.97 6.95 -16.24
C ASN A 119 -10.26 7.96 -15.33
N HIS A 120 -8.99 7.72 -15.00
CA HIS A 120 -8.18 8.58 -14.11
C HIS A 120 -8.82 8.81 -12.73
N SER A 121 -9.53 7.80 -12.24
CA SER A 121 -10.27 7.89 -10.96
C SER A 121 -9.38 7.88 -9.72
N GLY A 122 -8.09 7.52 -9.86
CA GLY A 122 -7.17 7.34 -8.74
C GLY A 122 -7.55 6.17 -7.84
N LYS A 123 -8.27 5.17 -8.36
CA LYS A 123 -8.85 4.07 -7.56
C LYS A 123 -8.38 2.71 -8.03
N VAL A 124 -8.35 1.77 -7.10
CA VAL A 124 -8.14 0.34 -7.37
C VAL A 124 -9.44 -0.42 -7.07
N PHE A 125 -9.93 -1.14 -8.07
CA PHE A 125 -11.12 -1.98 -7.97
C PHE A 125 -10.71 -3.45 -8.03
N LEU A 126 -11.10 -4.21 -7.01
CA LEU A 126 -10.94 -5.66 -6.95
C LEU A 126 -12.30 -6.31 -7.13
N TYR A 127 -12.50 -7.06 -8.20
CA TYR A 127 -13.75 -7.75 -8.52
C TYR A 127 -13.65 -9.23 -8.16
N TYR A 128 -14.63 -9.73 -7.41
CA TYR A 128 -14.72 -11.13 -7.03
C TYR A 128 -15.63 -11.92 -7.98
N ARG A 129 -15.59 -13.25 -7.88
CA ARG A 129 -16.33 -14.15 -8.77
C ARG A 129 -17.85 -13.99 -8.70
N ASP A 130 -18.36 -13.61 -7.53
CA ASP A 130 -19.78 -13.34 -7.30
C ASP A 130 -20.24 -11.97 -7.83
N LYS A 131 -19.36 -11.25 -8.54
CA LYS A 131 -19.54 -9.89 -9.07
C LYS A 131 -19.58 -8.80 -8.00
N SER A 132 -19.32 -9.13 -6.73
CA SER A 132 -19.02 -8.12 -5.72
C SER A 132 -17.68 -7.44 -6.04
N PHE A 133 -17.46 -6.25 -5.50
CA PHE A 133 -16.19 -5.56 -5.64
C PHE A 133 -15.82 -4.80 -4.37
N ILE A 134 -14.52 -4.67 -4.14
CA ILE A 134 -13.96 -3.72 -3.18
C ILE A 134 -13.28 -2.62 -3.96
N LYS A 135 -13.42 -1.40 -3.44
CA LYS A 135 -12.82 -0.18 -4.00
C LYS A 135 -11.89 0.41 -2.95
N PHE A 136 -10.63 0.56 -3.30
CA PHE A 136 -9.67 1.34 -2.53
C PHE A 136 -9.70 2.77 -3.05
N ASP A 137 -9.98 3.71 -2.14
CA ASP A 137 -9.97 5.14 -2.44
C ASP A 137 -8.54 5.71 -2.53
N ASP A 138 -7.60 5.05 -1.87
CA ASP A 138 -6.18 5.37 -1.98
C ASP A 138 -5.53 4.55 -3.11
N PHE A 139 -4.80 5.25 -3.99
CA PHE A 139 -4.07 4.64 -5.09
C PHE A 139 -2.72 4.10 -4.60
N SER A 140 -2.75 2.99 -3.85
CA SER A 140 -1.56 2.32 -3.33
C SER A 140 -1.57 0.82 -3.64
N PHE A 141 -0.37 0.24 -3.72
CA PHE A 141 -0.16 -1.20 -3.82
C PHE A 141 0.63 -1.71 -2.63
N GLU A 142 0.07 -1.58 -1.43
CA GLU A 142 0.75 -1.97 -0.18
C GLU A 142 1.46 -3.31 -0.29
N HIS A 143 2.69 -3.37 0.20
CA HIS A 143 3.51 -4.56 0.03
C HIS A 143 3.06 -5.73 0.91
N PHE A 144 2.28 -5.49 1.98
CA PHE A 144 1.77 -6.51 2.92
C PHE A 144 2.85 -7.51 3.38
N GLY A 145 4.09 -7.06 3.57
CA GLY A 145 5.22 -7.92 3.95
C GLY A 145 5.92 -8.68 2.81
N MET A 146 5.52 -8.49 1.55
CA MET A 146 6.25 -9.00 0.39
C MET A 146 7.65 -8.39 0.32
N LYS A 147 8.63 -9.20 -0.10
CA LYS A 147 9.98 -8.76 -0.47
C LYS A 147 10.00 -8.33 -1.94
N LYS A 148 10.98 -7.52 -2.33
CA LYS A 148 11.18 -7.14 -3.75
C LYS A 148 11.28 -8.35 -4.68
N SER A 149 11.86 -9.45 -4.19
CA SER A 149 11.96 -10.71 -4.93
C SER A 149 10.61 -11.37 -5.21
N ASP A 150 9.62 -11.20 -4.32
CA ASP A 150 8.29 -11.79 -4.48
C ASP A 150 7.53 -11.20 -5.69
N LEU A 151 7.87 -9.98 -6.11
CA LEU A 151 7.33 -9.36 -7.32
C LEU A 151 7.73 -10.09 -8.62
N ASN A 152 8.69 -11.02 -8.57
CA ASN A 152 9.06 -11.84 -9.72
C ASN A 152 8.26 -13.14 -9.83
N PHE A 153 7.27 -13.36 -8.95
CA PHE A 153 6.54 -14.62 -8.90
C PHE A 153 5.90 -15.07 -10.22
N CYS A 154 5.52 -14.13 -11.07
CA CYS A 154 4.83 -14.41 -12.33
C CYS A 154 5.77 -14.47 -13.55
N PHE A 155 7.10 -14.43 -13.36
CA PHE A 155 8.11 -14.28 -14.42
C PHE A 155 9.26 -15.29 -14.31
#